data_AF-A0A8J2K989-F1
#
_entry.id   AF-A0A8J2K989-F1
#
_cell.length_a   1.000
_cell.length_b   1.000
_cell.length_c   1.000
_cell.angle_alpha   90.00
_cell.angle_beta   90.00
_cell.angle_gamma   90.00
#
_symmetry.space_group_name_H-M   'P 1'
#
loop_
_entity.id
_entity.type
_entity.pdbx_description
1 polymer ?
#
loop_
_entity_poly.entity_id
_entity_poly.type
_entity_poly.pdbx_seq_one_letter_code
_entity_poly.pdbx_strand_id
1 'polypeptide(L)'
;IIAYLEALGVKSVIISQVLEFDDASSKGVVNFTKVDGEYGEQSEFTDLVSRFMEKGMKVILQFIPNHSSIQHHWFKDKTVRDSYYVMISALNGSSWASHITPKDIGSAWTEMPFNEDVMYLHQFTTGEPDLNYRNPSLIKEINGALQFWYSLGVDGFLLSEVSYLVEDLNKLNDQNAMLNHPDNAHVVKKILDSSGWSFNG
;
A
#
# COMPACT_ATOMS: atom_id res chain seq x y z
N ILE A 1 -15.14 -0.75 -24.66
CA ILE A 1 -15.56 -0.67 -23.24
C ILE A 1 -16.01 0.74 -22.83
N ILE A 2 -15.19 1.80 -23.04
CA ILE A 2 -15.51 3.17 -22.60
C ILE A 2 -16.86 3.68 -23.14
N ALA A 3 -17.12 3.56 -24.44
CA ALA A 3 -18.40 3.98 -25.02
C ALA A 3 -19.61 3.20 -24.46
N TYR A 4 -19.40 1.94 -24.06
CA TYR A 4 -20.44 1.16 -23.41
C TYR A 4 -20.72 1.66 -21.99
N LEU A 5 -19.67 1.99 -21.22
CA LEU A 5 -19.80 2.58 -19.89
C LEU A 5 -20.46 3.97 -19.94
N GLU A 6 -20.12 4.77 -20.94
CA GLU A 6 -20.78 6.05 -21.23
C GLU A 6 -22.28 5.87 -21.50
N ALA A 7 -22.66 4.89 -22.33
CA ALA A 7 -24.06 4.59 -22.64
C ALA A 7 -24.85 4.12 -21.40
N LEU A 8 -24.19 3.48 -20.43
CA LEU A 8 -24.77 3.13 -19.13
C LEU A 8 -24.90 4.32 -18.17
N GLY A 9 -24.35 5.49 -18.52
CA GLY A 9 -24.36 6.68 -17.67
C GLY A 9 -23.36 6.62 -16.52
N VAL A 10 -22.34 5.77 -16.59
CA VAL A 10 -21.28 5.65 -15.59
C VAL A 10 -20.57 7.00 -15.42
N LYS A 11 -20.31 7.38 -14.16
CA LYS A 11 -19.63 8.65 -13.81
C LYS A 11 -18.22 8.45 -13.29
N SER A 12 -17.92 7.28 -12.76
CA SER A 12 -16.61 6.97 -12.22
C SER A 12 -16.28 5.51 -12.44
N VAL A 13 -15.01 5.22 -12.68
CA VAL A 13 -14.48 3.86 -12.77
C VAL A 13 -13.42 3.69 -11.70
N ILE A 14 -13.41 2.53 -11.06
CA ILE A 14 -12.31 2.12 -10.17
C ILE A 14 -11.45 1.15 -10.96
N ILE A 15 -10.17 1.46 -11.10
CA ILE A 15 -9.18 0.58 -11.71
C ILE A 15 -8.37 -0.05 -10.58
N SER A 16 -8.53 -1.36 -10.41
CA SER A 16 -7.83 -2.17 -9.42
C SER A 16 -6.57 -2.81 -10.01
N GLN A 17 -5.61 -3.14 -9.14
CA GLN A 17 -4.43 -3.97 -9.49
C GLN A 17 -3.57 -3.45 -10.65
N VAL A 18 -3.35 -2.14 -10.74
CA VAL A 18 -2.51 -1.56 -11.83
C VAL A 18 -1.04 -1.49 -11.46
N LEU A 19 -0.71 -1.36 -10.17
CA LEU A 19 0.67 -1.21 -9.71
C LEU A 19 1.48 -2.47 -10.01
N GLU A 20 2.80 -2.36 -10.12
CA GLU A 20 3.68 -3.53 -10.27
C GLU A 20 3.68 -4.35 -8.96
N PHE A 21 3.19 -5.60 -9.03
CA PHE A 21 3.13 -6.52 -7.90
C PHE A 21 4.18 -7.62 -8.00
N ASP A 22 4.45 -8.28 -6.87
CA ASP A 22 5.27 -9.48 -6.82
C ASP A 22 4.38 -10.72 -6.99
N ASP A 23 4.58 -11.45 -8.09
CA ASP A 23 3.86 -12.69 -8.43
C ASP A 23 3.86 -13.75 -7.31
N ALA A 24 4.87 -13.73 -6.44
CA ALA A 24 4.99 -14.65 -5.32
C ALA A 24 4.21 -14.21 -4.06
N SER A 25 3.74 -12.96 -4.04
CA SER A 25 2.91 -12.39 -2.98
C SER A 25 1.46 -12.27 -3.44
N SER A 26 0.52 -12.09 -2.51
CA SER A 26 -0.88 -11.93 -2.90
C SER A 26 -1.20 -10.50 -3.36
N LYS A 27 -0.54 -9.50 -2.77
CA LYS A 27 -0.76 -8.06 -2.95
C LYS A 27 0.49 -7.20 -2.67
N GLY A 28 1.69 -7.80 -2.62
CA GLY A 28 2.93 -7.08 -2.35
C GLY A 28 3.34 -6.15 -3.50
N VAL A 29 3.30 -4.84 -3.28
CA VAL A 29 3.68 -3.84 -4.29
C VAL A 29 5.20 -3.76 -4.43
N VAL A 30 5.72 -3.96 -5.65
CA VAL A 30 7.16 -3.84 -5.98
C VAL A 30 7.53 -2.42 -6.38
N ASN A 31 6.60 -1.69 -6.99
CA ASN A 31 6.80 -0.30 -7.38
C ASN A 31 5.48 0.49 -7.32
N PHE A 32 5.41 1.46 -6.40
CA PHE A 32 4.21 2.27 -6.20
C PHE A 32 3.89 3.26 -7.33
N THR A 33 4.80 3.48 -8.30
CA THR A 33 4.65 4.47 -9.38
C THR A 33 4.82 3.86 -10.77
N LYS A 34 4.57 2.56 -10.92
CA LYS A 34 4.71 1.88 -12.19
C LYS A 34 3.52 0.97 -12.45
N VAL A 35 3.01 0.99 -13.68
CA VAL A 35 2.05 0.00 -14.18
C VAL A 35 2.72 -1.37 -14.27
N ASP A 36 2.04 -2.41 -13.79
CA ASP A 36 2.50 -3.79 -13.98
C ASP A 36 2.62 -4.11 -15.48
N GLY A 37 3.75 -4.68 -15.87
CA GLY A 37 4.01 -5.02 -17.28
C GLY A 37 3.01 -6.02 -17.85
N GLU A 38 2.33 -6.82 -17.02
CA GLU A 38 1.25 -7.70 -17.47
C GLU A 38 0.04 -6.91 -18.01
N TYR A 39 -0.21 -5.71 -17.48
CA TYR A 39 -1.34 -4.86 -17.88
C TYR A 39 -0.99 -3.82 -18.95
N GLY A 40 0.28 -3.72 -19.34
CA GLY A 40 0.76 -2.86 -20.42
C GLY A 40 1.76 -1.80 -19.97
N GLU A 41 1.99 -0.82 -20.84
CA GLU A 41 2.90 0.28 -20.56
C GLU A 41 2.23 1.42 -19.78
N GLN A 42 3.05 2.20 -19.06
CA GLN A 42 2.59 3.42 -18.37
C GLN A 42 1.90 4.42 -19.33
N SER A 43 2.36 4.47 -20.58
CA SER A 43 1.81 5.29 -21.66
C SER A 43 0.38 4.87 -22.02
N GLU A 44 0.12 3.56 -22.11
CA GLU A 44 -1.18 2.98 -22.42
C GLU A 44 -2.19 3.23 -21.28
N PHE A 45 -1.74 3.15 -20.03
CA PHE A 45 -2.56 3.55 -18.88
C PHE A 45 -2.93 5.03 -18.95
N THR A 46 -1.98 5.90 -19.30
CA THR A 46 -2.23 7.34 -19.39
C THR A 46 -3.20 7.69 -20.54
N ASP A 47 -3.10 7.00 -21.68
CA ASP A 47 -4.08 7.09 -22.77
C ASP A 47 -5.48 6.64 -22.31
N LEU A 48 -5.55 5.52 -21.59
CA LEU A 48 -6.81 5.00 -21.05
C LEU A 48 -7.49 6.00 -20.11
N VAL A 49 -6.73 6.61 -19.19
CA VAL A 49 -7.22 7.65 -18.28
C VAL A 49 -7.76 8.84 -19.08
N SER A 50 -7.00 9.33 -20.06
CA SER A 50 -7.39 10.46 -20.91
C SER A 50 -8.72 10.20 -21.62
N ARG A 51 -8.92 8.98 -22.15
CA ARG A 51 -10.15 8.59 -22.83
C ARG A 51 -11.37 8.48 -21.91
N PHE A 52 -11.19 8.15 -20.63
CA PHE A 52 -12.26 8.25 -19.64
C PHE A 52 -12.62 9.71 -19.36
N MET A 53 -11.61 10.57 -19.20
CA MET A 53 -11.78 12.00 -18.96
C MET A 53 -12.51 12.71 -20.11
N GLU A 54 -12.20 12.37 -21.37
CA GLU A 54 -12.90 12.89 -22.56
C GLU A 54 -14.41 12.61 -22.54
N LYS A 55 -14.83 11.57 -21.83
CA LYS A 55 -16.24 11.20 -21.64
C LYS A 55 -16.85 11.76 -20.35
N GLY A 56 -16.13 12.62 -19.65
CA GLY A 56 -16.54 13.18 -18.36
C GLY A 56 -16.61 12.15 -17.23
N MET A 57 -15.93 11.01 -17.37
CA MET A 57 -15.80 10.01 -16.32
C MET A 57 -14.59 10.30 -15.44
N LYS A 58 -14.73 9.99 -14.16
CA LYS A 58 -13.65 10.08 -13.17
C LYS A 58 -12.92 8.74 -13.01
N VAL A 59 -11.60 8.76 -12.90
CA VAL A 59 -10.79 7.56 -12.68
C VAL A 59 -10.32 7.51 -11.23
N ILE A 60 -10.69 6.45 -10.53
CA ILE A 60 -10.24 6.16 -9.17
C ILE A 60 -9.26 4.99 -9.24
N LEU A 61 -8.06 5.14 -8.70
CA LEU A 61 -7.05 4.09 -8.67
C LEU A 61 -7.07 3.37 -7.32
N GLN A 62 -7.06 2.03 -7.32
CA GLN A 62 -6.82 1.30 -6.08
C GLN A 62 -5.35 1.45 -5.66
N PHE A 63 -5.12 1.77 -4.39
CA PHE A 63 -3.77 1.91 -3.83
C PHE A 63 -3.69 1.15 -2.50
N ILE A 64 -2.58 0.44 -2.27
CA ILE A 64 -2.37 -0.36 -1.05
C ILE A 64 -1.20 0.27 -0.27
N PRO A 65 -1.47 1.18 0.67
CA PRO A 65 -0.43 1.86 1.42
C PRO A 65 0.15 1.00 2.56
N ASN A 66 -0.44 -0.13 2.92
CA ASN A 66 -0.07 -0.84 4.15
C ASN A 66 1.31 -1.50 4.12
N HIS A 67 1.63 -2.14 3.01
CA HIS A 67 2.81 -2.97 2.84
C HIS A 67 3.37 -2.78 1.44
N SER A 68 4.62 -3.17 1.26
CA SER A 68 5.21 -3.41 -0.05
C SER A 68 5.60 -4.88 -0.17
N SER A 69 6.09 -5.31 -1.33
CA SER A 69 6.75 -6.61 -1.46
C SER A 69 8.14 -6.58 -0.79
N ILE A 70 8.63 -7.73 -0.31
CA ILE A 70 10.06 -7.94 0.02
C ILE A 70 11.00 -7.66 -1.17
N GLN A 71 10.48 -7.67 -2.39
CA GLN A 71 11.21 -7.30 -3.60
C GLN A 71 11.34 -5.79 -3.80
N HIS A 72 10.58 -4.98 -3.06
CA HIS A 72 10.64 -3.52 -3.12
C HIS A 72 12.04 -3.02 -2.73
N HIS A 73 12.53 -2.00 -3.44
CA HIS A 73 13.87 -1.46 -3.20
C HIS A 73 14.07 -0.96 -1.76
N TRP A 74 13.03 -0.41 -1.12
CA TRP A 74 13.08 -0.04 0.31
C TRP A 74 13.34 -1.23 1.23
N PHE A 75 12.81 -2.42 0.94
CA PHE A 75 13.06 -3.60 1.78
C PHE A 75 14.45 -4.18 1.56
N LYS A 76 15.01 -4.02 0.35
CA LYS A 76 16.37 -4.49 0.02
C LYS A 76 17.45 -3.55 0.54
N ASP A 77 17.18 -2.26 0.61
CA ASP A 77 18.15 -1.24 1.02
C ASP A 77 18.17 -1.07 2.55
N LYS A 78 19.19 -1.65 3.19
CA LYS A 78 19.40 -1.56 4.64
C LYS A 78 19.47 -0.11 5.17
N THR A 79 19.85 0.87 4.35
CA THR A 79 19.98 2.27 4.80
C THR A 79 18.63 2.91 5.14
N VAL A 80 17.54 2.44 4.53
CA VAL A 80 16.18 2.92 4.77
C VAL A 80 15.27 1.88 5.40
N ARG A 81 15.48 0.59 5.10
CA ARG A 81 14.63 -0.53 5.52
C ARG A 81 14.24 -0.49 6.99
N ASP A 82 15.22 -0.44 7.88
CA ASP A 82 14.96 -0.57 9.33
C ASP A 82 14.14 0.64 9.87
N SER A 83 14.05 1.73 9.10
CA SER A 83 13.20 2.89 9.40
C SER A 83 11.86 2.88 8.64
N TYR A 84 11.78 2.22 7.49
CA TYR A 84 10.58 2.21 6.61
C TYR A 84 9.65 1.05 6.91
N TYR A 85 10.11 0.01 7.61
CA TYR A 85 9.29 -1.13 8.01
C TYR A 85 9.21 -1.26 9.53
N VAL A 86 8.15 -1.91 10.01
CA VAL A 86 7.97 -2.18 11.44
C VAL A 86 8.89 -3.33 11.83
N MET A 87 9.87 -3.04 12.70
CA MET A 87 10.95 -3.94 13.09
C MET A 87 11.05 -4.05 14.61
N ILE A 88 11.35 -5.24 15.14
CA ILE A 88 11.63 -5.46 16.57
C ILE A 88 12.91 -6.26 16.76
N SER A 89 13.58 -6.01 17.89
CA SER A 89 14.69 -6.84 18.36
C SER A 89 14.13 -8.01 19.20
N ALA A 90 14.15 -9.21 18.63
CA ALA A 90 13.62 -10.46 19.18
C ALA A 90 12.12 -10.49 19.56
N LEU A 91 11.51 -11.67 19.39
CA LEU A 91 10.12 -11.97 19.71
C LEU A 91 9.94 -12.11 21.24
N ASN A 92 9.94 -11.00 21.98
CA ASN A 92 9.68 -11.00 23.43
C ASN A 92 8.18 -11.22 23.75
N GLY A 93 7.65 -12.41 23.44
CA GLY A 93 6.31 -12.84 23.85
C GLY A 93 5.16 -12.24 23.05
N SER A 94 5.41 -11.78 21.81
CA SER A 94 4.32 -11.38 20.91
C SER A 94 3.45 -12.59 20.56
N SER A 95 2.14 -12.42 20.65
CA SER A 95 1.15 -13.42 20.21
C SER A 95 0.43 -13.03 18.92
N TRP A 96 0.88 -11.94 18.28
CA TRP A 96 0.34 -11.49 17.00
C TRP A 96 0.50 -12.54 15.91
N ALA A 97 -0.61 -12.83 15.24
CA ALA A 97 -0.70 -13.78 14.15
C ALA A 97 -1.15 -13.09 12.84
N SER A 98 -0.69 -13.60 11.70
CA SER A 98 -1.09 -13.08 10.40
C SER A 98 -2.60 -13.22 10.15
N HIS A 99 -3.15 -12.38 9.26
CA HIS A 99 -4.58 -12.32 8.92
C HIS A 99 -4.98 -13.13 7.67
N ILE A 100 -4.06 -13.85 7.00
CA ILE A 100 -4.32 -14.59 5.73
C ILE A 100 -4.13 -16.12 5.86
N THR A 101 -4.82 -16.82 4.94
CA THR A 101 -4.99 -18.27 4.61
C THR A 101 -4.20 -19.36 5.36
N PRO A 102 -4.70 -20.63 5.38
CA PRO A 102 -4.17 -21.73 6.19
C PRO A 102 -2.66 -22.03 6.10
N LYS A 103 -2.00 -21.57 5.04
CA LYS A 103 -0.57 -21.77 4.80
C LYS A 103 0.33 -20.84 5.61
N ASP A 104 -0.19 -19.66 5.98
CA ASP A 104 0.53 -18.62 6.72
C ASP A 104 -0.07 -18.38 8.11
N ILE A 105 -0.93 -19.29 8.61
CA ILE A 105 -1.36 -19.29 10.01
C ILE A 105 -0.12 -19.46 10.88
N GLY A 106 0.36 -18.34 11.42
CA GLY A 106 1.62 -18.27 12.11
C GLY A 106 1.84 -16.88 12.67
N SER A 107 3.01 -16.69 13.26
CA SER A 107 3.46 -15.39 13.75
C SER A 107 3.31 -14.31 12.67
N ALA A 108 2.86 -13.12 13.06
CA ALA A 108 2.94 -11.92 12.22
C ALA A 108 4.37 -11.37 12.11
N TRP A 109 5.33 -12.01 12.77
CA TRP A 109 6.74 -11.63 12.78
C TRP A 109 7.57 -12.70 12.07
N THR A 110 8.41 -12.27 11.14
CA THR A 110 9.39 -13.12 10.46
C THR A 110 10.80 -12.58 10.69
N GLU A 111 11.76 -13.48 10.91
CA GLU A 111 13.17 -13.14 11.08
C GLU A 111 13.77 -12.54 9.80
N MET A 112 14.60 -11.52 9.95
CA MET A 112 15.34 -10.95 8.82
C MET A 112 16.40 -11.95 8.33
N PRO A 113 16.53 -12.16 7.00
CA PRO A 113 17.61 -12.98 6.47
C PRO A 113 18.96 -12.47 6.98
N PHE A 114 19.77 -13.37 7.53
CA PHE A 114 21.12 -13.12 8.05
C PHE A 114 21.21 -12.21 9.29
N ASN A 115 20.09 -11.98 9.99
CA ASN A 115 20.07 -11.32 11.30
C ASN A 115 18.89 -11.84 12.15
N GLU A 116 19.11 -12.97 12.83
CA GLU A 116 18.11 -13.68 13.65
C GLU A 116 17.62 -12.84 14.85
N ASP A 117 18.36 -11.80 15.24
CA ASP A 117 17.99 -10.91 16.34
C ASP A 117 16.95 -9.84 15.92
N VAL A 118 16.67 -9.69 14.63
CA VAL A 118 15.74 -8.67 14.11
C VAL A 118 14.62 -9.32 13.33
N MET A 119 13.39 -8.92 13.63
CA MET A 119 12.19 -9.42 12.98
C MET A 119 11.41 -8.26 12.36
N TYR A 120 10.77 -8.51 11.21
CA TYR A 120 9.85 -7.57 10.57
C TYR A 120 8.41 -8.04 10.73
N LEU A 121 7.50 -7.07 10.84
CA LEU A 121 6.07 -7.32 10.87
C LEU A 121 5.53 -7.60 9.46
N HIS A 122 4.62 -8.54 9.36
CA HIS A 122 3.72 -8.74 8.22
C HIS A 122 2.35 -9.16 8.74
N GLN A 123 1.34 -8.30 8.56
CA GLN A 123 -0.03 -8.63 8.93
C GLN A 123 -0.71 -9.61 7.96
N PHE A 124 -0.13 -9.82 6.78
CA PHE A 124 -0.68 -10.66 5.73
C PHE A 124 0.26 -11.83 5.41
N THR A 125 1.00 -11.80 4.31
CA THR A 125 1.99 -12.86 3.99
C THR A 125 3.41 -12.42 4.34
N THR A 126 4.35 -13.36 4.49
CA THR A 126 5.77 -13.02 4.72
C THR A 126 6.39 -12.23 3.55
N GLY A 127 5.77 -12.28 2.37
CA GLY A 127 6.17 -11.48 1.21
C GLY A 127 5.72 -10.02 1.27
N GLU A 128 4.88 -9.66 2.25
CA GLU A 128 4.22 -8.36 2.39
C GLU A 128 4.61 -7.68 3.73
N PRO A 129 5.87 -7.25 3.90
CA PRO A 129 6.31 -6.55 5.10
C PRO A 129 5.58 -5.21 5.27
N ASP A 130 5.13 -4.94 6.50
CA ASP A 130 4.35 -3.75 6.81
C ASP A 130 5.20 -2.49 6.96
N LEU A 131 4.69 -1.41 6.38
CA LEU A 131 5.32 -0.10 6.35
C LEU A 131 5.15 0.64 7.68
N ASN A 132 6.21 1.29 8.16
CA ASN A 132 6.23 1.98 9.44
C ASN A 132 5.78 3.44 9.33
N TYR A 133 4.47 3.68 9.49
CA TYR A 133 3.88 5.02 9.42
C TYR A 133 4.23 5.97 10.58
N ARG A 134 5.05 5.52 11.54
CA ARG A 134 5.67 6.40 12.55
C ARG A 134 6.83 7.20 11.94
N ASN A 135 7.35 6.79 10.78
CA ASN A 135 8.40 7.49 10.05
C ASN A 135 7.83 8.55 9.10
N PRO A 136 8.09 9.85 9.33
CA PRO A 136 7.57 10.92 8.47
C PRO A 136 8.17 10.92 7.05
N SER A 137 9.35 10.33 6.84
CA SER A 137 9.93 10.21 5.48
C SER A 137 9.13 9.24 4.64
N LEU A 138 8.70 8.11 5.20
CA LEU A 138 7.85 7.14 4.51
C LEU A 138 6.49 7.74 4.11
N ILE A 139 5.88 8.55 5.00
CA ILE A 139 4.64 9.27 4.67
C ILE A 139 4.82 10.15 3.43
N LYS A 140 5.99 10.81 3.28
CA LYS A 140 6.29 11.63 2.10
C LYS A 140 6.47 10.80 0.84
N GLU A 141 7.11 9.64 0.93
CA GLU A 141 7.26 8.73 -0.22
C GLU A 141 5.91 8.25 -0.74
N ILE A 142 5.03 7.80 0.17
CA ILE A 142 3.69 7.33 -0.20
C ILE A 142 2.86 8.48 -0.77
N ASN A 143 2.93 9.68 -0.18
CA ASN A 143 2.32 10.87 -0.76
C ASN A 143 2.85 11.16 -2.16
N GLY A 144 4.17 11.09 -2.37
CA GLY A 144 4.80 11.28 -3.68
C GLY A 144 4.29 10.29 -4.73
N ALA A 145 4.05 9.04 -4.34
CA ALA A 145 3.44 8.05 -5.22
C ALA A 145 1.99 8.42 -5.61
N LEU A 146 1.18 8.88 -4.65
CA LEU A 146 -0.17 9.37 -4.95
C LEU A 146 -0.14 10.61 -5.86
N GLN A 147 0.82 11.53 -5.65
CA GLN A 147 1.02 12.69 -6.52
C GLN A 147 1.41 12.31 -7.94
N PHE A 148 2.26 11.29 -8.09
CA PHE A 148 2.63 10.77 -9.40
C PHE A 148 1.38 10.34 -10.19
N TRP A 149 0.52 9.50 -9.61
CA TRP A 149 -0.70 9.05 -10.27
C TRP A 149 -1.70 10.18 -10.52
N TYR A 150 -1.84 11.11 -9.57
CA TYR A 150 -2.67 12.31 -9.75
C TYR A 150 -2.19 13.14 -10.95
N SER A 151 -0.87 13.29 -11.11
CA SER A 151 -0.27 14.01 -12.25
C SER A 151 -0.54 13.35 -13.60
N LEU A 152 -0.88 12.05 -13.63
CA LEU A 152 -1.30 11.30 -14.82
C LEU A 152 -2.82 11.36 -15.09
N GLY A 153 -3.57 12.14 -14.31
CA GLY A 153 -5.01 12.33 -14.50
C GLY A 153 -5.92 11.43 -13.65
N VAL A 154 -5.36 10.69 -12.68
CA VAL A 154 -6.18 9.96 -11.68
C VAL A 154 -6.91 10.97 -10.78
N ASP A 155 -8.22 10.84 -10.68
CA ASP A 155 -9.08 11.77 -9.93
C ASP A 155 -9.21 11.44 -8.43
N GLY A 156 -8.84 10.23 -8.01
CA GLY A 156 -8.91 9.82 -6.61
C GLY A 156 -8.37 8.42 -6.36
N PHE A 157 -8.35 8.02 -5.09
CA PHE A 157 -7.83 6.71 -4.68
C PHE A 157 -8.82 5.93 -3.84
N LEU A 158 -8.88 4.62 -4.10
CA LEU A 158 -9.45 3.64 -3.18
C LEU A 158 -8.30 3.05 -2.36
N LEU A 159 -8.09 3.59 -1.15
CA LEU A 159 -7.07 3.08 -0.23
C LEU A 159 -7.54 1.76 0.39
N SER A 160 -6.82 0.68 0.12
CA SER A 160 -7.10 -0.65 0.67
C SER A 160 -6.27 -0.91 1.92
N GLU A 161 -6.71 -1.83 2.78
CA GLU A 161 -5.96 -2.25 3.99
C GLU A 161 -5.64 -1.11 4.98
N VAL A 162 -6.38 0.01 4.93
CA VAL A 162 -6.18 1.18 5.80
C VAL A 162 -6.37 0.90 7.30
N SER A 163 -7.08 -0.19 7.63
CA SER A 163 -7.26 -0.64 9.00
C SER A 163 -5.96 -1.12 9.64
N TYR A 164 -4.93 -1.43 8.86
CA TYR A 164 -3.72 -2.10 9.33
C TYR A 164 -2.48 -1.19 9.38
N LEU A 165 -2.63 0.11 9.10
CA LEU A 165 -1.50 1.05 8.91
C LEU A 165 -0.69 1.35 10.17
N VAL A 166 -1.30 1.22 11.34
CA VAL A 166 -0.69 1.55 12.62
C VAL A 166 -1.05 0.48 13.64
N GLU A 167 -0.02 0.02 14.35
CA GLU A 167 -0.13 -0.95 15.44
C GLU A 167 0.22 -0.31 16.80
N ASP A 168 -0.17 -0.94 17.91
CA ASP A 168 0.30 -0.58 19.25
C ASP A 168 1.40 -1.56 19.70
N LEU A 169 2.66 -1.16 19.45
CA LEU A 169 3.84 -1.96 19.80
C LEU A 169 4.03 -2.17 21.32
N ASN A 170 3.23 -1.53 22.18
CA ASN A 170 3.24 -1.80 23.62
C ASN A 170 2.31 -2.96 24.01
N LYS A 171 1.52 -3.49 23.07
CA LYS A 171 0.53 -4.54 23.28
C LYS A 171 0.74 -5.74 22.35
N LEU A 172 1.97 -6.26 22.36
CA LEU A 172 2.37 -7.38 21.50
C LEU A 172 1.61 -8.69 21.75
N ASN A 173 0.87 -8.80 22.86
CA ASN A 173 0.04 -9.96 23.21
C ASN A 173 -1.47 -9.76 22.93
N ASP A 174 -1.86 -8.66 22.29
CA ASP A 174 -3.25 -8.37 21.92
C ASP A 174 -3.36 -8.32 20.39
N GLN A 175 -4.02 -9.31 19.77
CA GLN A 175 -4.22 -9.36 18.32
C GLN A 175 -4.90 -8.10 17.78
N ASN A 176 -5.79 -7.47 18.55
CA ASN A 176 -6.47 -6.25 18.12
C ASN A 176 -5.54 -5.04 18.07
N ALA A 177 -4.36 -5.12 18.68
CA ALA A 177 -3.38 -4.04 18.64
C ALA A 177 -2.74 -3.84 17.26
N MET A 178 -2.95 -4.77 16.30
CA MET A 178 -2.48 -4.61 14.93
C MET A 178 -3.46 -3.87 14.00
N LEU A 179 -4.76 -3.83 14.34
CA LEU A 179 -5.79 -3.30 13.45
C LEU A 179 -6.66 -2.22 14.09
N ASN A 180 -7.23 -1.37 13.24
CA ASN A 180 -8.16 -0.29 13.59
C ASN A 180 -7.62 0.66 14.67
N HIS A 181 -6.30 0.87 14.69
CA HIS A 181 -5.70 1.84 15.59
C HIS A 181 -6.28 3.24 15.31
N PRO A 182 -6.62 4.03 16.35
CA PRO A 182 -7.23 5.35 16.17
C PRO A 182 -6.43 6.32 15.29
N ASP A 183 -5.10 6.17 15.26
CA ASP A 183 -4.21 7.00 14.44
C ASP A 183 -4.26 6.69 12.95
N ASN A 184 -4.90 5.61 12.49
CA ASN A 184 -5.02 5.30 11.06
C ASN A 184 -5.62 6.47 10.28
N ALA A 185 -6.68 7.10 10.82
CA ALA A 185 -7.29 8.27 10.20
C ALA A 185 -6.32 9.46 10.11
N HIS A 186 -5.47 9.64 11.12
CA HIS A 186 -4.46 10.70 11.13
C HIS A 186 -3.33 10.44 10.15
N VAL A 187 -2.88 9.18 10.02
CA VAL A 187 -1.90 8.77 9.01
C VAL A 187 -2.45 8.98 7.61
N VAL A 188 -3.66 8.50 7.32
CA VAL A 188 -4.32 8.73 6.02
C VAL A 188 -4.43 10.22 5.73
N LYS A 189 -4.84 11.02 6.71
CA LYS A 189 -4.89 12.48 6.57
C LYS A 189 -3.52 13.06 6.25
N LYS A 190 -2.43 12.65 6.92
CA LYS A 190 -1.07 13.14 6.61
C LYS A 190 -0.60 12.77 5.20
N ILE A 191 -0.88 11.53 4.77
CA ILE A 191 -0.59 11.07 3.41
C ILE A 191 -1.35 11.93 2.40
N LEU A 192 -2.61 12.28 2.69
CA LEU A 192 -3.45 13.08 1.80
C LEU A 192 -3.31 14.59 1.96
N ASP A 193 -2.80 15.15 3.05
CA ASP A 193 -2.70 16.61 3.27
C ASP A 193 -1.39 17.18 2.73
N SER A 194 -0.33 16.37 2.65
CA SER A 194 0.97 16.74 2.08
C SER A 194 0.96 17.01 0.57
N SER A 195 -0.24 16.97 -0.01
CA SER A 195 -0.53 16.72 -1.41
C SER A 195 -1.07 17.97 -2.13
N GLY A 196 -1.56 18.98 -1.40
CA GLY A 196 -2.15 20.19 -1.97
C GLY A 196 -3.45 19.96 -2.76
N TRP A 197 -4.18 18.87 -2.50
CA TRP A 197 -5.37 18.51 -3.27
C TRP A 197 -6.49 19.54 -3.13
N SER A 198 -6.75 20.28 -4.20
CA SER A 198 -8.03 20.97 -4.38
C SER A 198 -8.98 20.03 -5.11
N PHE A 199 -9.92 19.42 -4.39
CA PHE A 199 -11.10 18.83 -5.02
C PHE A 199 -11.88 20.00 -5.64
N ASN A 200 -11.65 20.28 -6.91
CA ASN A 200 -12.53 21.16 -7.67
C ASN A 200 -13.82 20.38 -7.89
N GLY A 201 -14.77 20.59 -6.99
CA GLY A 201 -16.15 20.12 -7.06
C GLY A 201 -16.97 20.88 -8.10
#